data_AF-A0B6M0-F1
#
_entry.id   AF-A0B6M0-F1
#
_cell.length_a   1.000
_cell.length_b   1.000
_cell.length_c   1.000
_cell.angle_alpha   90.00
_cell.angle_beta   90.00
_cell.angle_gamma   90.00
#
_symmetry.space_group_name_H-M   'P 1'
#
loop_
_entity.id
_entity.type
_entity.pdbx_description
1 polymer ?
#
loop_
_entity_poly.entity_id
_entity_poly.type
_entity_poly.pdbx_seq_one_letter_code
_entity_poly.pdbx_strand_id
1 'polypeptide(L)'
;MADHYRIDKEYRNILSRAVLSDDVARSRRLKAIGLENLMGGVLHIDGYNVLITIESIITGEDIFLCDDGFIRDMRCLFRKYRRSGATDEAVQLMIDVISRARPSDVLLLLDKQISRSGELASDIGEAFSAAGIPGTARTARDVDRGLKSSSAVVATSDGIIIDHVSSALDIPALIARRMMVKPIRI
;
A
#
# COMPACT_ATOMS: atom_id res chain seq x y z
N MET A 1 10.47 41.17 0.15
CA MET A 1 10.07 40.44 -1.07
C MET A 1 10.56 39.00 -0.93
N ALA A 2 9.63 38.05 -1.09
CA ALA A 2 9.82 36.61 -1.21
C ALA A 2 10.37 35.84 0.01
N ASP A 3 9.51 35.57 1.00
CA ASP A 3 9.67 34.40 1.86
C ASP A 3 9.21 33.16 1.10
N HIS A 4 10.17 32.42 0.54
CA HIS A 4 9.96 31.07 0.02
C HIS A 4 9.68 30.13 1.22
N TYR A 5 8.42 30.08 1.65
CA TYR A 5 7.96 29.09 2.61
C TYR A 5 8.32 27.69 2.10
N ARG A 6 9.31 27.08 2.77
CA ARG A 6 9.64 25.66 2.67
C ARG A 6 8.40 24.88 3.10
N ILE A 7 7.52 24.58 2.14
CA ILE A 7 6.44 23.61 2.33
C ILE A 7 7.12 22.31 2.77
N ASP A 8 6.79 21.88 3.99
CA ASP A 8 7.34 20.67 4.60
C ASP A 8 7.14 19.47 3.67
N LYS A 9 8.06 18.51 3.71
CA LYS A 9 8.01 17.32 2.82
C LYS A 9 6.66 16.59 2.95
N GLU A 10 6.08 16.64 4.14
CA GLU A 10 4.76 16.10 4.49
C GLU A 10 3.62 16.84 3.79
N TYR A 11 3.64 18.18 3.79
CA TYR A 11 2.64 18.98 3.06
C TYR A 11 2.75 18.84 1.55
N ARG A 12 3.97 18.64 1.01
CA ARG A 12 4.13 18.28 -0.41
C ARG A 12 3.54 16.91 -0.72
N ASN A 13 3.66 15.94 0.19
CA ASN A 13 3.01 14.64 0.04
C ASN A 13 1.48 14.74 0.13
N ILE A 14 0.93 15.64 0.96
CA ILE A 14 -0.51 15.93 0.98
C ILE A 14 -0.94 16.52 -0.37
N LEU A 15 -0.26 17.58 -0.82
CA LEU A 15 -0.59 18.28 -2.07
C LEU A 15 -0.42 17.38 -3.30
N SER A 16 0.62 16.55 -3.36
CA SER A 16 0.84 15.61 -4.46
C SER A 16 -0.14 14.41 -4.46
N ARG A 17 -0.89 14.21 -3.36
CA ARG A 17 -1.94 13.18 -3.25
C ARG A 17 -3.35 13.75 -3.39
N ALA A 18 -3.53 15.06 -3.17
CA ALA A 18 -4.82 15.75 -3.21
C ALA A 18 -5.05 16.58 -4.47
N VAL A 19 -4.00 17.01 -5.17
CA VAL A 19 -4.11 17.83 -6.39
C VAL A 19 -3.21 17.22 -7.46
N LEU A 20 -3.82 16.39 -8.31
CA LEU A 20 -3.14 15.78 -9.45
C LEU A 20 -3.52 16.53 -10.73
N SER A 21 -2.58 16.65 -11.66
CA SER A 21 -2.98 16.99 -13.02
C SER A 21 -3.72 15.80 -13.64
N ASP A 22 -4.68 16.09 -14.53
CA ASP A 22 -5.45 15.07 -15.23
C ASP A 22 -4.56 14.02 -15.90
N ASP A 23 -3.42 14.43 -16.45
CA ASP A 23 -2.47 13.54 -17.10
C ASP A 23 -1.79 12.58 -16.12
N VAL A 24 -1.40 13.06 -14.94
CA VAL A 24 -0.82 12.20 -13.89
C VAL A 24 -1.87 11.22 -13.36
N ALA A 25 -3.07 11.72 -13.05
CA ALA A 25 -4.17 10.87 -12.58
C ALA A 25 -4.55 9.80 -13.62
N ARG A 26 -4.61 10.16 -14.90
CA ARG A 26 -4.86 9.22 -16.01
C ARG A 26 -3.74 8.19 -16.13
N SER A 27 -2.48 8.62 -16.11
CA SER A 27 -1.32 7.73 -16.18
C SER A 27 -1.34 6.67 -15.09
N ARG A 28 -1.62 7.07 -13.85
CA ARG A 28 -1.72 6.16 -12.69
C ARG A 28 -2.91 5.20 -12.80
N ARG A 29 -4.09 5.69 -13.23
CA ARG A 29 -5.27 4.83 -13.46
C ARG A 29 -5.00 3.71 -14.46
N LEU A 30 -4.24 4.00 -15.53
CA LEU A 30 -3.88 2.99 -16.53
C LEU A 30 -2.96 1.88 -15.99
N LYS A 31 -2.23 2.15 -14.90
CA LYS A 31 -1.37 1.17 -14.25
C LYS A 31 -2.11 0.32 -13.21
N ALA A 32 -3.29 0.75 -12.76
CA ALA A 32 -4.09 0.00 -11.81
C ALA A 32 -4.63 -1.27 -12.46
N ILE A 33 -4.37 -2.43 -11.84
CA ILE A 33 -4.87 -3.73 -12.32
C ILE A 33 -5.87 -4.33 -11.33
N GLY A 34 -6.80 -5.12 -11.84
CA GLY A 34 -7.67 -5.96 -11.02
C GLY A 34 -6.95 -7.20 -10.48
N LEU A 35 -7.48 -7.76 -9.39
CA LEU A 35 -6.93 -8.95 -8.71
C LEU A 35 -6.77 -10.15 -9.65
N GLU A 36 -7.66 -10.28 -10.62
CA GLU A 36 -7.67 -11.33 -11.64
C GLU A 36 -6.43 -11.32 -12.54
N ASN A 37 -5.79 -10.16 -12.72
CA ASN A 37 -4.59 -10.02 -13.55
C ASN A 37 -3.30 -10.37 -12.80
N LEU A 38 -3.38 -10.75 -11.52
CA LEU A 38 -2.22 -11.17 -10.72
C LEU A 38 -1.96 -12.68 -10.77
N MET A 39 -2.90 -13.48 -11.26
CA MET A 39 -2.80 -14.94 -11.22
C MET A 39 -1.53 -15.46 -11.90
N GLY A 40 -0.71 -16.21 -11.16
CA GLY A 40 0.58 -16.72 -11.64
C GLY A 40 1.66 -15.66 -11.86
N GLY A 41 1.41 -14.40 -11.49
CA GLY A 41 2.38 -13.32 -11.51
C GLY A 41 3.13 -13.13 -10.19
N VAL A 42 4.14 -12.27 -10.21
CA VAL A 42 4.91 -11.89 -9.00
C VAL A 42 4.30 -10.63 -8.39
N LEU A 43 4.16 -10.62 -7.07
CA LEU A 43 3.63 -9.49 -6.30
C LEU A 43 4.70 -8.92 -5.34
N HIS A 44 4.98 -7.63 -5.44
CA HIS A 44 5.73 -6.90 -4.41
C HIS A 44 4.78 -6.00 -3.61
N ILE A 45 4.93 -5.93 -2.29
CA ILE A 45 4.00 -5.22 -1.40
C ILE A 45 4.74 -4.14 -0.60
N ASP A 46 4.21 -2.92 -0.64
CA ASP A 46 4.56 -1.86 0.30
C ASP A 46 3.82 -2.09 1.62
N GLY A 47 4.48 -2.80 2.54
CA GLY A 47 3.81 -3.39 3.70
C GLY A 47 3.14 -2.35 4.60
N TYR A 48 3.81 -1.23 4.92
CA TYR A 48 3.21 -0.24 5.80
C TYR A 48 2.10 0.56 5.13
N ASN A 49 2.27 0.94 3.86
CA ASN A 49 1.23 1.65 3.13
C ASN A 49 -0.07 0.83 3.04
N VAL A 50 0.06 -0.47 2.75
CA VAL A 50 -1.07 -1.40 2.67
C VAL A 50 -1.68 -1.65 4.05
N LEU A 51 -0.87 -2.03 5.05
CA LEU A 51 -1.38 -2.39 6.38
C LEU A 51 -2.06 -1.21 7.07
N ILE A 52 -1.48 -0.01 7.02
CA ILE A 52 -2.08 1.18 7.65
C ILE A 52 -3.44 1.49 7.02
N THR A 53 -3.56 1.41 5.70
CA THR A 53 -4.83 1.68 5.02
C THR A 53 -5.89 0.63 5.39
N ILE A 54 -5.49 -0.65 5.55
CA ILE A 54 -6.40 -1.72 6.01
C ILE A 54 -6.79 -1.50 7.49
N GLU A 55 -5.87 -1.12 8.36
CA GLU A 55 -6.18 -0.78 9.76
C GLU A 55 -7.21 0.35 9.84
N SER A 56 -7.07 1.38 9.00
CA SER A 56 -8.04 2.47 8.92
C SER A 56 -9.43 2.00 8.45
N ILE A 57 -9.50 1.05 7.51
CA ILE A 57 -10.76 0.40 7.11
C ILE A 57 -11.40 -0.35 8.29
N ILE A 58 -10.61 -1.13 9.04
CA ILE A 58 -11.10 -1.93 10.18
C ILE A 58 -11.60 -1.03 11.30
N THR A 59 -10.86 0.04 11.59
CA THR A 59 -11.14 0.94 12.72
C THR A 59 -12.19 2.00 12.41
N GLY A 60 -12.71 2.04 11.17
CA GLY A 60 -13.74 2.99 10.75
C GLY A 60 -13.21 4.40 10.54
N GLU A 61 -11.92 4.55 10.31
CA GLU A 61 -11.28 5.82 10.01
C GLU A 61 -11.53 6.22 8.55
N ASP A 62 -11.47 7.51 8.24
CA ASP A 62 -11.73 8.00 6.88
C ASP A 62 -10.65 7.52 5.89
N ILE A 63 -11.11 6.89 4.82
CA ILE A 63 -10.31 6.57 3.63
C ILE A 63 -10.81 7.39 2.43
N PHE A 64 -9.89 7.80 1.58
CA PHE A 64 -10.16 8.72 0.48
C PHE A 64 -9.93 8.05 -0.87
N LEU A 65 -10.92 8.10 -1.75
CA LEU A 65 -10.78 7.72 -3.15
C LEU A 65 -10.27 8.94 -3.92
N CYS A 66 -9.04 8.86 -4.40
CA CYS A 66 -8.36 9.95 -5.08
C CYS A 66 -8.64 9.94 -6.60
N ASP A 67 -8.32 11.03 -7.29
CA ASP A 67 -8.50 11.19 -8.75
C ASP A 67 -7.82 10.11 -9.61
N ASP A 68 -6.74 9.52 -9.10
CA ASP A 68 -6.03 8.42 -9.75
C ASP A 68 -6.64 7.03 -9.50
N GLY A 69 -7.79 6.96 -8.82
CA GLY A 69 -8.55 5.73 -8.59
C GLY A 69 -8.06 4.86 -7.44
N PHE A 70 -6.99 5.26 -6.75
CA PHE A 70 -6.47 4.56 -5.57
C PHE A 70 -7.13 5.09 -4.30
N ILE A 71 -7.28 4.21 -3.31
CA ILE A 71 -7.68 4.61 -1.96
C ILE A 71 -6.47 4.89 -1.08
N ARG A 72 -6.58 5.93 -0.26
CA ARG A 72 -5.51 6.35 0.64
C ARG A 72 -6.05 6.72 2.01
N ASP A 73 -5.33 6.33 3.04
CA ASP A 73 -5.43 6.96 4.34
C ASP A 73 -4.59 8.24 4.33
N MET A 74 -5.22 9.40 4.53
CA MET A 74 -4.50 10.70 4.61
C MET A 74 -3.96 11.00 6.01
N ARG A 75 -4.42 10.27 7.04
CA ARG A 75 -4.00 10.42 8.44
C ARG A 75 -2.65 9.77 8.72
N CYS A 76 -2.24 8.81 7.88
CA CYS A 76 -0.90 8.21 7.93
C CYS A 76 0.22 9.27 7.87
N LEU A 77 -0.07 10.47 7.36
CA LEU A 77 0.84 11.59 7.24
C LEU A 77 1.18 12.25 8.59
N PHE A 78 0.37 12.04 9.63
CA PHE A 78 0.53 12.70 10.92
C PHE A 78 0.90 11.73 12.06
N ARG A 79 0.88 10.41 11.83
CA ARG A 79 1.07 9.40 12.88
C ARG A 79 2.22 8.45 12.52
N LYS A 80 3.18 8.33 13.43
CA LYS A 80 4.18 7.25 13.36
C LYS A 80 3.48 5.91 13.58
N TYR A 81 3.73 4.95 12.69
CA TYR A 81 3.18 3.61 12.80
C TYR A 81 3.51 2.97 14.16
N ARG A 82 2.50 2.35 14.76
CA ARG A 82 2.64 1.47 15.93
C ARG A 82 1.68 0.31 15.75
N ARG A 83 2.20 -0.91 15.92
CA ARG A 83 1.39 -2.12 15.93
C ARG A 83 0.22 -1.94 16.91
N SER A 84 -0.98 -2.20 16.43
CA SER A 84 -2.24 -2.05 17.16
C SER A 84 -2.95 -3.42 17.21
N GLY A 85 -4.06 -3.51 17.95
CA GLY A 85 -4.92 -4.70 17.87
C GLY A 85 -5.49 -4.96 16.47
N ALA A 86 -5.57 -3.92 15.63
CA ALA A 86 -6.04 -4.03 14.25
C ALA A 86 -4.96 -4.54 13.28
N THR A 87 -3.67 -4.52 13.66
CA THR A 87 -2.59 -4.96 12.77
C THR A 87 -2.71 -6.44 12.40
N ASP A 88 -3.03 -7.30 13.38
CA ASP A 88 -3.12 -8.74 13.11
C ASP A 88 -4.32 -9.06 12.21
N GLU A 89 -5.45 -8.39 12.41
CA GLU A 89 -6.62 -8.47 11.53
C GLU A 89 -6.30 -7.93 10.12
N ALA A 90 -5.55 -6.83 10.02
CA ALA A 90 -5.12 -6.26 8.75
C ALA A 90 -4.22 -7.22 7.97
N VAL A 91 -3.30 -7.88 8.64
CA VAL A 91 -2.46 -8.94 8.04
C VAL A 91 -3.35 -10.06 7.53
N GLN A 92 -4.30 -10.57 8.33
CA GLN A 92 -5.18 -11.67 7.89
C GLN A 92 -6.03 -11.28 6.67
N LEU A 93 -6.62 -10.08 6.65
CA LEU A 93 -7.38 -9.61 5.48
C LEU A 93 -6.51 -9.50 4.22
N MET A 94 -5.26 -9.04 4.37
CA MET A 94 -4.29 -8.98 3.26
C MET A 94 -3.95 -10.39 2.75
N ILE A 95 -3.64 -11.34 3.65
CA ILE A 95 -3.37 -12.74 3.32
C ILE A 95 -4.56 -13.36 2.56
N ASP A 96 -5.77 -13.10 3.01
CA ASP A 96 -7.03 -13.55 2.40
C ASP A 96 -7.16 -13.11 0.94
N VAL A 97 -6.81 -11.85 0.65
CA VAL A 97 -6.85 -11.29 -0.72
C VAL A 97 -5.76 -11.91 -1.59
N ILE A 98 -4.54 -12.01 -1.09
CA ILE A 98 -3.39 -12.57 -1.83
C ILE A 98 -3.64 -14.04 -2.16
N SER A 99 -4.15 -14.81 -1.20
CA SER A 99 -4.47 -16.24 -1.38
C SER A 99 -5.45 -16.48 -2.53
N ARG A 100 -6.43 -15.58 -2.72
CA ARG A 100 -7.40 -15.67 -3.83
C ARG A 100 -6.79 -15.35 -5.18
N ALA A 101 -5.78 -14.49 -5.20
CA ALA A 101 -5.09 -14.12 -6.44
C ALA A 101 -4.14 -15.21 -6.94
N ARG A 102 -3.62 -16.06 -6.04
CA ARG A 102 -2.66 -17.13 -6.36
C ARG A 102 -1.45 -16.62 -7.17
N PRO A 103 -0.68 -15.65 -6.63
CA PRO A 103 0.56 -15.24 -7.25
C PRO A 103 1.58 -16.39 -7.26
N SER A 104 2.53 -16.35 -8.19
CA SER A 104 3.64 -17.30 -8.25
C SER A 104 4.70 -17.04 -7.18
N ASP A 105 4.85 -15.78 -6.76
CA ASP A 105 5.75 -15.37 -5.67
C ASP A 105 5.29 -14.03 -5.07
N VAL A 106 5.57 -13.82 -3.78
CA VAL A 106 5.23 -12.60 -3.04
C VAL A 106 6.44 -12.09 -2.26
N LEU A 107 6.74 -10.80 -2.40
CA LEU A 107 7.73 -10.11 -1.57
C LEU A 107 7.08 -8.94 -0.86
N LEU A 108 6.95 -9.03 0.46
CA LEU A 108 6.52 -7.91 1.29
C LEU A 108 7.73 -7.19 1.90
N LEU A 109 7.78 -5.87 1.72
CA LEU A 109 8.83 -5.01 2.23
C LEU A 109 8.31 -4.11 3.35
N LEU A 110 9.01 -4.11 4.48
CA LEU A 110 8.80 -3.18 5.59
C LEU A 110 10.02 -2.28 5.76
N ASP A 111 9.81 -1.02 6.11
CA ASP A 111 10.91 -0.10 6.42
C ASP A 111 11.58 -0.51 7.73
N LYS A 112 12.88 -0.81 7.65
CA LYS A 112 13.72 -1.22 8.77
C LYS A 112 13.81 -0.16 9.87
N GLN A 113 13.58 1.12 9.56
CA GLN A 113 13.64 2.21 10.52
C GLN A 113 12.42 2.23 11.47
N ILE A 114 11.34 1.51 11.13
CA ILE A 114 10.17 1.42 11.98
C ILE A 114 10.41 0.36 13.06
N SER A 115 10.09 0.72 14.30
CA SER A 115 10.26 -0.16 15.46
C SER A 115 9.48 -1.46 15.29
N ARG A 116 10.11 -2.58 15.68
CA ARG A 116 9.54 -3.95 15.57
C ARG A 116 9.15 -4.37 14.15
N SER A 117 9.67 -3.70 13.11
CA SER A 117 9.48 -4.08 11.70
C SER A 117 9.98 -5.50 11.40
N GLY A 118 11.07 -5.93 12.07
CA GLY A 118 11.60 -7.29 11.94
C GLY A 118 10.68 -8.36 12.50
N GLU A 119 10.06 -8.11 13.66
CA GLU A 119 9.08 -9.01 14.27
C GLU A 119 7.85 -9.13 13.37
N LEU A 120 7.30 -8.00 12.90
CA LEU A 120 6.16 -7.99 11.99
C LEU A 120 6.47 -8.70 10.65
N ALA A 121 7.68 -8.55 10.11
CA ALA A 121 8.11 -9.30 8.94
C ALA A 121 8.13 -10.81 9.19
N SER A 122 8.59 -11.25 10.37
CA SER A 122 8.57 -12.66 10.76
C SER A 122 7.14 -13.19 10.83
N ASP A 123 6.25 -12.48 11.54
CA ASP A 123 4.85 -12.86 11.71
C ASP A 123 4.12 -12.98 10.37
N ILE A 124 4.36 -12.03 9.45
CA ILE A 124 3.78 -12.08 8.09
C ILE A 124 4.37 -13.23 7.28
N GLY A 125 5.68 -13.50 7.40
CA GLY A 125 6.31 -14.64 6.73
C GLY A 125 5.72 -15.98 7.20
N GLU A 126 5.47 -16.13 8.49
CA GLU A 126 4.78 -17.29 9.05
C GLU A 126 3.33 -17.38 8.53
N ALA A 127 2.62 -16.25 8.44
CA ALA A 127 1.28 -16.20 7.87
C ALA A 127 1.24 -16.58 6.39
N PHE A 128 2.22 -16.17 5.58
CA PHE A 128 2.36 -16.63 4.19
C PHE A 128 2.53 -18.15 4.12
N SER A 129 3.43 -18.70 4.95
CA SER A 129 3.69 -20.15 5.02
C SER A 129 2.43 -20.92 5.42
N ALA A 130 1.72 -20.47 6.47
CA ALA A 130 0.49 -21.09 6.95
C ALA A 130 -0.64 -21.06 5.91
N ALA A 131 -0.70 -20.01 5.08
CA ALA A 131 -1.68 -19.88 4.00
C ALA A 131 -1.24 -20.56 2.68
N GLY A 132 -0.04 -21.15 2.62
CA GLY A 132 0.50 -21.76 1.41
C GLY A 132 0.82 -20.74 0.30
N ILE A 133 1.06 -19.48 0.65
CA ILE A 133 1.47 -18.44 -0.28
C ILE A 133 2.99 -18.56 -0.49
N PRO A 134 3.48 -18.76 -1.74
CA PRO A 134 4.91 -18.70 -2.03
C PRO A 134 5.37 -17.25 -1.86
N GLY A 135 6.16 -16.98 -0.83
CA GLY A 135 6.64 -15.62 -0.62
C GLY A 135 7.42 -15.40 0.66
N THR A 136 7.95 -14.20 0.79
CA THR A 136 8.73 -13.75 1.94
C THR A 136 8.33 -12.35 2.37
N ALA A 137 8.45 -12.08 3.67
CA ALA A 137 8.36 -10.75 4.23
C ALA A 137 9.71 -10.39 4.85
N ARG A 138 10.23 -9.20 4.54
CA ARG A 138 11.51 -8.75 5.07
C ARG A 138 11.57 -7.24 5.27
N THR A 139 12.54 -6.82 6.07
CA THR A 139 12.84 -5.39 6.24
C THR A 139 13.87 -4.91 5.23
N ALA A 140 13.72 -3.67 4.77
CA ALA A 140 14.67 -2.99 3.88
C ALA A 140 14.96 -1.58 4.41
N ARG A 141 16.17 -1.07 4.15
CA ARG A 141 16.52 0.32 4.49
C ARG A 141 15.88 1.34 3.55
N ASP A 142 15.61 0.94 2.31
CA ASP A 142 15.04 1.78 1.26
C ASP A 142 14.00 0.95 0.50
N VAL A 143 12.79 0.93 1.05
CA VAL A 143 11.64 0.20 0.50
C VAL A 143 11.24 0.81 -0.84
N ASP A 144 11.10 2.13 -0.88
CA ASP A 144 10.81 2.92 -2.07
C ASP A 144 11.66 2.53 -3.28
N ARG A 145 12.99 2.53 -3.11
CA ARG A 145 13.90 2.19 -4.21
C ARG A 145 13.73 0.74 -4.68
N GLY A 146 13.52 -0.18 -3.74
CA GLY A 146 13.25 -1.58 -4.04
C GLY A 146 11.98 -1.74 -4.88
N LEU A 147 10.91 -1.03 -4.52
CA LEU A 147 9.63 -1.09 -5.22
C LEU A 147 9.65 -0.36 -6.57
N LYS A 148 10.29 0.81 -6.66
CA LYS A 148 10.39 1.59 -7.92
C LYS A 148 11.20 0.89 -9.01
N SER A 149 12.08 -0.04 -8.64
CA SER A 149 12.87 -0.84 -9.58
C SER A 149 12.26 -2.22 -9.88
N SER A 150 11.07 -2.50 -9.34
CA SER A 150 10.36 -3.74 -9.54
C SER A 150 9.83 -3.90 -10.97
N SER A 151 10.07 -5.06 -11.57
CA SER A 151 9.36 -5.51 -12.77
C SER A 151 8.06 -6.27 -12.46
N ALA A 152 7.83 -6.62 -11.19
CA ALA A 152 6.63 -7.28 -10.70
C ALA A 152 5.48 -6.29 -10.49
N VAL A 153 4.25 -6.82 -10.31
CA VAL A 153 3.10 -6.01 -9.87
C VAL A 153 3.39 -5.48 -8.48
N VAL A 154 3.14 -4.18 -8.24
CA VAL A 154 3.37 -3.57 -6.92
C VAL A 154 2.07 -3.23 -6.23
N ALA A 155 1.81 -3.81 -5.06
CA ALA A 155 0.72 -3.41 -4.19
C ALA A 155 1.12 -2.18 -3.36
N THR A 156 0.62 -1.02 -3.77
CA THR A 156 0.85 0.27 -3.12
C THR A 156 -0.19 1.28 -3.59
N SER A 157 -0.49 2.26 -2.74
CA SER A 157 -1.19 3.48 -3.13
C SER A 157 -0.25 4.69 -3.19
N ASP A 158 1.06 4.54 -2.96
CA ASP A 158 2.00 5.66 -3.04
C ASP A 158 2.20 6.12 -4.50
N GLY A 159 1.75 7.34 -4.80
CA GLY A 159 1.85 7.92 -6.13
C GLY A 159 3.26 7.93 -6.71
N ILE A 160 4.30 8.15 -5.90
CA ILE A 160 5.69 8.19 -6.37
C ILE A 160 6.13 6.79 -6.80
N ILE A 161 5.69 5.73 -6.10
CA ILE A 161 5.99 4.36 -6.51
C ILE A 161 5.19 4.01 -7.77
N ILE A 162 3.89 4.34 -7.80
CA ILE A 162 3.01 4.10 -8.95
C ILE A 162 3.57 4.74 -10.23
N ASP A 163 4.16 5.94 -10.13
CA ASP A 163 4.75 6.64 -11.27
C ASP A 163 5.92 5.87 -11.93
N HIS A 164 6.61 5.01 -11.18
CA HIS A 164 7.80 4.28 -11.66
C HIS A 164 7.53 2.82 -12.07
N VAL A 165 6.43 2.22 -11.63
CA VAL A 165 6.12 0.81 -11.93
C VAL A 165 5.23 0.67 -13.17
N SER A 166 5.21 -0.52 -13.76
CA SER A 166 4.35 -0.82 -14.92
C SER A 166 2.91 -1.16 -14.51
N SER A 167 2.73 -1.78 -13.35
CA SER A 167 1.42 -2.21 -12.86
C SER A 167 1.34 -2.12 -11.34
N ALA A 168 0.22 -1.63 -10.85
CA ALA A 168 -0.04 -1.44 -9.43
C ALA A 168 -1.37 -2.07 -9.02
N LEU A 169 -1.42 -2.62 -7.80
CA LEU A 169 -2.60 -3.24 -7.22
C LEU A 169 -3.00 -2.53 -5.92
N ASP A 170 -4.27 -2.16 -5.81
CA ASP A 170 -4.80 -1.56 -4.59
C ASP A 170 -5.48 -2.62 -3.71
N ILE A 171 -4.69 -3.35 -2.90
CA ILE A 171 -5.20 -4.35 -1.97
C ILE A 171 -6.22 -3.74 -0.98
N PRO A 172 -5.95 -2.58 -0.34
CA PRO A 172 -6.93 -1.93 0.51
C PRO A 172 -8.28 -1.67 -0.19
N ALA A 173 -8.30 -1.22 -1.44
CA ALA A 173 -9.55 -1.00 -2.18
C ALA A 173 -10.38 -2.28 -2.35
N LEU A 174 -9.72 -3.41 -2.59
CA LEU A 174 -10.39 -4.72 -2.69
C LEU A 174 -11.05 -5.11 -1.37
N ILE A 175 -10.39 -4.83 -0.24
CA ILE A 175 -10.90 -5.08 1.11
C ILE A 175 -12.06 -4.14 1.43
N ALA A 176 -11.91 -2.84 1.19
CA ALA A 176 -12.98 -1.85 1.39
C ALA A 176 -14.25 -2.24 0.62
N ARG A 177 -14.10 -2.67 -0.65
CA ARG A 177 -15.23 -3.16 -1.46
C ARG A 177 -15.89 -4.42 -0.85
N ARG A 178 -15.09 -5.37 -0.36
CA ARG A 178 -15.60 -6.60 0.29
C ARG A 178 -16.34 -6.29 1.60
N MET A 179 -15.88 -5.30 2.36
CA MET A 179 -16.47 -4.87 3.63
C MET A 179 -17.58 -3.82 3.47
N MET A 180 -17.90 -3.41 2.23
CA MET A 180 -18.87 -2.35 1.93
C MET A 180 -18.54 -0.99 2.58
N VAL A 181 -17.26 -0.74 2.86
CA VAL A 181 -16.78 0.56 3.35
C VAL A 181 -16.68 1.52 2.18
N LYS A 182 -17.34 2.68 2.29
CA LYS A 182 -17.39 3.69 1.23
C LYS A 182 -16.31 4.75 1.46
N PRO A 183 -15.32 4.89 0.57
CA PRO A 183 -14.34 5.96 0.67
C PRO A 183 -14.97 7.32 0.34
N ILE A 184 -14.44 8.37 0.98
CA ILE A 184 -14.75 9.76 0.69
C ILE A 184 -14.09 10.13 -0.63
N ARG A 185 -14.83 10.71 -1.57
CA ARG A 185 -14.26 11.20 -2.83
C ARG A 185 -13.69 12.59 -2.63
N ILE A 186 -12.47 12.79 -3.11
CA ILE A 186 -11.78 14.09 -3.15
C ILE A 186 -11.40 14.41 -4.59
#